data_AF-A0A7K7SXF2-F1
#
_entry.id   AF-A0A7K7SXF2-F1
#
_cell.length_a   1.000
_cell.length_b   1.000
_cell.length_c   1.000
_cell.angle_alpha   90.00
_cell.angle_beta   90.00
_cell.angle_gamma   90.00
#
_symmetry.space_group_name_H-M   'P 1'
#
loop_
_entity.id
_entity.type
_entity.pdbx_description
1 polymer ?
#
loop_
_entity_poly.entity_id
_entity_poly.type
_entity_poly.pdbx_seq_one_letter_code
_entity_poly.pdbx_strand_id
1 'polypeptide(L)'
;VFGEELHASLYFVNASLQEVVFASTTGTLVPCPAAGIPPVTLRWYLATGEEIYDVPGIRHVHPNGTLQIFPFPPSSFNNLIHDNTYYCTAENPSGKIRSQDVHIKAVLREPYTVRVEDQKAMRGNVAVFKCIIPSSVEAYITVVSWEKDTVSLVS
;
A
#
# COMPACT_ATOMS: atom_id res chain seq x y z
N VAL A 1 8.01 47.42 15.42
CA VAL A 1 7.28 46.93 14.24
C VAL A 1 7.11 45.42 14.42
N PHE A 2 6.06 45.02 15.12
CA PHE A 2 5.66 43.62 15.25
C PHE A 2 4.82 43.33 14.01
N GLY A 3 5.48 42.84 12.96
CA GLY A 3 4.78 42.36 11.76
C GLY A 3 3.99 41.11 12.14
N GLU A 4 2.72 41.08 11.74
CA GLU A 4 1.79 39.97 11.92
C GLU A 4 2.49 38.62 11.66
N GLU A 5 2.49 37.74 12.67
CA GLU A 5 2.79 36.32 12.47
C GLU A 5 1.79 35.80 11.43
N LEU A 6 2.25 35.59 10.20
CA LEU A 6 1.59 34.72 9.23
C LEU A 6 1.27 33.42 9.97
N HIS A 7 -0.01 33.22 10.32
CA HIS A 7 -0.49 32.17 11.21
C HIS A 7 0.16 30.83 10.90
N ALA A 8 1.21 30.49 11.65
CA ALA A 8 1.93 29.26 11.47
C ALA A 8 1.01 28.11 11.90
N SER A 9 0.86 27.11 11.03
CA SER A 9 -0.12 26.05 11.22
C SER A 9 0.40 24.71 10.72
N LEU A 10 -0.16 23.64 11.29
CA LEU A 10 0.05 22.26 10.93
C LEU A 10 -1.32 21.58 10.81
N TYR A 11 -1.52 20.82 9.74
CA TYR A 11 -2.79 20.15 9.49
C TYR A 11 -2.59 18.88 8.67
N PHE A 12 -3.59 17.99 8.72
CA PHE A 12 -3.62 16.77 7.91
C PHE A 12 -4.34 17.06 6.59
N VAL A 13 -3.75 16.63 5.46
CA VAL A 13 -4.25 16.94 4.11
C VAL A 13 -5.25 15.92 3.57
N ASN A 14 -5.12 14.64 3.96
CA ASN A 14 -5.91 13.54 3.42
C ASN A 14 -6.44 12.64 4.55
N ALA A 15 -7.44 11.81 4.23
CA ALA A 15 -7.80 10.68 5.08
C ALA A 15 -6.58 9.75 5.26
N SER A 16 -6.33 9.31 6.49
CA SER A 16 -5.18 8.46 6.78
C SER A 16 -5.39 7.08 6.19
N LEU A 17 -4.53 6.68 5.25
CA LEU A 17 -4.46 5.30 4.79
C LEU A 17 -3.93 4.44 5.95
N GLN A 18 -4.69 3.42 6.34
CA GLN A 18 -4.26 2.47 7.37
C GLN A 18 -3.35 1.38 6.79
N GLU A 19 -3.52 1.06 5.50
CA GLU A 19 -2.76 0.02 4.81
C GLU A 19 -2.49 0.41 3.36
N VAL A 20 -1.29 0.09 2.88
CA VAL A 20 -0.86 0.21 1.48
C VAL A 20 -0.30 -1.13 1.04
N VAL A 21 -1.05 -1.83 0.19
CA VAL A 21 -0.62 -3.08 -0.42
C VAL A 21 -0.16 -2.80 -1.86
N PHE A 22 1.02 -3.30 -2.23
CA PHE A 22 1.57 -3.09 -3.57
C PHE A 22 2.29 -4.33 -4.11
N ALA A 23 2.44 -4.43 -5.43
CA ALA A 23 3.19 -5.52 -6.04
C ALA A 23 4.70 -5.21 -6.04
N SER A 24 5.53 -6.22 -5.72
CA SER A 24 7.00 -6.06 -5.71
C SER A 24 7.56 -5.62 -7.07
N THR A 25 6.85 -5.89 -8.16
CA THR A 25 7.25 -5.49 -9.54
C THR A 25 6.95 -4.02 -9.87
N THR A 26 6.08 -3.35 -9.12
CA THR A 26 5.69 -1.95 -9.38
C THR A 26 6.24 -0.97 -8.35
N GLY A 27 6.46 -1.41 -7.11
CA GLY A 27 6.77 -0.50 -6.01
C GLY A 27 5.55 0.32 -5.59
N THR A 28 5.76 1.34 -4.76
CA THR A 28 4.70 2.25 -4.29
C THR A 28 5.25 3.63 -3.92
N LEU A 29 4.34 4.61 -3.87
CA LEU A 29 4.57 5.98 -3.42
C LEU A 29 3.55 6.30 -2.33
N VAL A 30 4.03 6.65 -1.14
CA VAL A 30 3.19 6.97 0.01
C VAL A 30 3.43 8.42 0.41
N PRO A 31 2.53 9.35 0.06
CA PRO A 31 2.66 10.75 0.46
C PRO A 31 2.44 10.89 1.96
N CYS A 32 3.20 11.77 2.62
CA CYS A 32 2.95 12.11 4.01
C CYS A 32 1.58 12.82 4.13
N PRO A 33 0.67 12.36 5.01
CA PRO A 33 -0.67 12.93 5.13
C PRO A 33 -0.70 14.23 5.94
N ALA A 34 0.42 14.93 6.10
CA ALA A 34 0.56 16.12 6.92
C ALA A 34 1.27 17.25 6.14
N ALA A 35 0.84 18.48 6.38
CA ALA A 35 1.39 19.69 5.78
C ALA A 35 1.30 20.85 6.78
N GLY A 36 1.87 22.00 6.40
CA GLY A 36 1.80 23.20 7.21
C GLY A 36 2.35 24.43 6.50
N ILE A 37 2.13 25.58 7.13
CA ILE A 37 2.59 26.90 6.69
C ILE A 37 3.35 27.53 7.86
N PRO A 38 4.56 28.08 7.69
CA PRO A 38 5.43 27.98 6.50
C PRO A 38 5.79 26.51 6.16
N PRO A 39 6.41 26.23 4.99
CA PRO A 39 6.73 24.86 4.57
C PRO A 39 7.36 24.02 5.67
N VAL A 40 6.84 22.82 5.85
CA VAL A 40 7.20 21.90 6.93
C VAL A 40 8.38 21.02 6.55
N THR A 41 9.16 20.62 7.55
CA THR A 41 10.10 19.51 7.42
C THR A 41 9.33 18.21 7.61
N LEU A 42 9.38 17.33 6.61
CA LEU A 42 8.72 16.04 6.61
C LEU A 42 9.74 14.93 6.85
N ARG A 43 9.43 14.02 7.78
CA ARG A 43 10.29 12.87 8.12
C ARG A 43 9.45 11.63 8.31
N TRP A 44 10.03 10.47 8.01
CA TRP A 44 9.39 9.17 8.14
C TRP A 44 10.07 8.33 9.21
N TYR A 45 9.27 7.54 9.89
CA TYR A 45 9.70 6.71 11.01
C TYR A 45 9.04 5.34 10.89
N LEU A 46 9.72 4.32 11.42
CA LEU A 46 9.09 3.06 11.77
C LEU A 46 8.16 3.28 12.97
N ALA A 47 7.12 2.47 13.09
CA ALA A 47 6.23 2.49 14.27
C ALA A 47 6.99 2.28 15.60
N THR A 48 8.18 1.67 15.56
CA THR A 48 9.11 1.52 16.69
C THR A 48 9.76 2.82 17.15
N GLY A 49 9.66 3.90 16.37
CA GLY A 49 10.23 5.22 16.67
C GLY A 49 11.55 5.52 15.96
N GLU A 50 12.14 4.57 15.24
CA GLU A 50 13.38 4.77 14.49
C GLU A 50 13.13 5.60 13.23
N GLU A 51 13.95 6.63 12.99
CA GLU A 51 13.90 7.41 11.74
C GLU A 51 14.42 6.57 10.58
N ILE A 52 13.68 6.53 9.48
CA ILE A 52 14.10 5.77 8.31
C ILE A 52 15.12 6.58 7.50
N TYR A 53 16.09 5.86 6.95
CA TYR A 53 17.11 6.41 6.06
C TYR A 53 16.93 5.86 4.65
N ASP A 54 17.39 6.63 3.67
CA ASP A 54 17.42 6.23 2.28
C ASP A 54 18.28 4.97 2.08
N VAL A 55 17.77 4.04 1.28
CA VAL A 55 18.48 2.84 0.89
C VAL A 55 18.47 2.79 -0.64
N PRO A 56 19.62 3.00 -1.31
CA PRO A 56 19.69 3.08 -2.76
C PRO A 56 19.01 1.89 -3.45
N GLY A 57 18.06 2.18 -4.35
CA GLY A 57 17.32 1.18 -5.10
C GLY A 57 16.26 0.39 -4.32
N ILE A 58 16.03 0.70 -3.04
CA ILE A 58 15.04 0.02 -2.19
C ILE A 58 14.01 1.02 -1.66
N ARG A 59 14.44 2.09 -0.98
CA ARG A 59 13.55 3.15 -0.49
C ARG A 59 14.19 4.53 -0.54
N HIS A 60 13.39 5.56 -0.78
CA HIS A 60 13.82 6.95 -0.78
C HIS A 60 12.71 7.87 -0.26
N VAL A 61 13.05 8.85 0.57
CA VAL A 61 12.12 9.90 0.98
C VAL A 61 12.35 11.15 0.15
N HIS A 62 11.36 11.50 -0.68
CA HIS A 62 11.41 12.70 -1.52
C HIS A 62 11.35 13.98 -0.68
N PRO A 63 11.88 15.12 -1.18
CA PRO A 63 11.81 16.40 -0.48
C PRO A 63 10.38 16.90 -0.19
N ASN A 64 9.40 16.43 -0.97
CA ASN A 64 7.97 16.69 -0.73
C ASN A 64 7.35 15.80 0.37
N GLY A 65 8.16 14.96 1.04
CA GLY A 65 7.76 14.02 2.09
C GLY A 65 7.10 12.75 1.59
N THR A 66 7.15 12.44 0.29
CA THR A 66 6.66 11.15 -0.23
C THR A 66 7.69 10.06 0.02
N LEU A 67 7.28 8.99 0.69
CA LEU A 67 8.07 7.76 0.81
C LEU A 67 7.90 6.92 -0.45
N GLN A 68 8.99 6.71 -1.18
CA GLN A 68 9.06 5.80 -2.32
C GLN A 68 9.66 4.47 -1.88
N ILE A 69 8.99 3.38 -2.23
CA ILE A 69 9.55 2.02 -2.20
C ILE A 69 9.66 1.55 -3.66
N PHE A 70 10.88 1.21 -4.07
CA PHE A 70 11.18 0.82 -5.46
C PHE A 70 10.72 -0.61 -5.74
N PRO A 71 10.52 -0.98 -7.03
CA PRO A 71 10.41 -2.38 -7.42
C PRO A 71 11.63 -3.19 -6.99
N PHE A 72 11.42 -4.41 -6.54
CA PHE A 72 12.50 -5.27 -6.05
C PHE A 72 12.27 -6.75 -6.42
N PRO A 73 13.36 -7.53 -6.64
CA PRO A 73 13.25 -8.96 -6.89
C PRO A 73 12.93 -9.71 -5.59
N PRO A 74 12.33 -10.92 -5.64
CA PRO A 74 12.01 -11.71 -4.44
C PRO A 74 13.19 -11.93 -3.49
N SER A 75 14.42 -12.08 -4.03
CA SER A 75 15.65 -12.25 -3.25
C SER A 75 16.01 -11.05 -2.37
N SER A 76 15.50 -9.87 -2.67
CA SER A 76 15.74 -8.62 -1.92
C SER A 76 14.61 -8.31 -0.93
N PHE A 77 13.65 -9.22 -0.75
CA PHE A 77 12.57 -9.03 0.20
C PHE A 77 13.11 -8.94 1.64
N ASN A 78 12.63 -7.94 2.38
CA ASN A 78 12.99 -7.69 3.77
C ASN A 78 11.77 -7.16 4.51
N ASN A 79 11.29 -7.87 5.54
CA ASN A 79 10.14 -7.47 6.35
C ASN A 79 10.27 -6.04 6.89
N LEU A 80 11.47 -5.63 7.34
CA LEU A 80 11.66 -4.30 7.91
C LEU A 80 11.28 -3.18 6.94
N ILE A 81 11.38 -3.42 5.63
CA ILE A 81 11.09 -2.43 4.59
C ILE A 81 9.75 -2.73 3.90
N HIS A 82 9.53 -3.99 3.52
CA HIS A 82 8.46 -4.39 2.62
C HIS A 82 7.22 -4.95 3.32
N ASP A 83 7.25 -5.18 4.64
CA ASP A 83 6.10 -5.61 5.43
C ASP A 83 6.21 -5.03 6.85
N ASN A 84 5.94 -3.73 6.96
CA ASN A 84 6.13 -3.00 8.21
C ASN A 84 5.20 -1.79 8.34
N THR A 85 5.13 -1.24 9.54
CA THR A 85 4.29 -0.09 9.88
C THR A 85 5.13 1.16 10.03
N TYR A 86 4.67 2.24 9.38
CA TYR A 86 5.35 3.52 9.29
C TYR A 86 4.46 4.65 9.80
N TYR A 87 5.06 5.77 10.15
CA TYR A 87 4.36 7.03 10.31
C TYR A 87 5.24 8.20 9.84
N CYS A 88 4.60 9.31 9.48
CA CYS A 88 5.26 10.54 9.09
C CYS A 88 5.10 11.60 10.19
N THR A 89 6.08 12.50 10.31
CA THR A 89 5.94 13.73 11.09
C THR A 89 6.11 14.96 10.22
N ALA A 90 5.31 16.00 10.50
CA ALA A 90 5.48 17.33 9.93
C ALA A 90 5.85 18.32 11.02
N GLU A 91 6.89 19.11 10.79
CA GLU A 91 7.47 20.03 11.76
C GLU A 91 7.71 21.41 11.15
N ASN A 92 7.29 22.46 11.84
CA ASN A 92 7.60 23.86 11.53
C ASN A 92 7.67 24.67 12.84
N PRO A 93 7.92 25.98 12.82
CA PRO A 93 7.99 26.77 14.04
C PRO A 93 6.72 26.75 14.93
N SER A 94 5.55 26.37 14.40
CA SER A 94 4.33 26.22 15.22
C SER A 94 4.31 24.93 16.05
N GLY A 95 5.15 23.94 15.71
CA GLY A 95 5.27 22.69 16.45
C GLY A 95 5.54 21.47 15.56
N LYS A 96 5.11 20.30 16.04
CA LYS A 96 5.28 19.01 15.37
C LYS A 96 4.02 18.16 15.50
N ILE A 97 3.55 17.61 14.38
CA ILE A 97 2.43 16.65 14.34
C ILE A 97 2.89 15.30 13.80
N ARG A 98 2.23 14.24 14.26
CA ARG A 98 2.49 12.84 13.88
C ARG A 98 1.25 12.28 13.16
N SER A 99 1.43 11.63 12.02
CA SER A 99 0.35 10.93 11.32
C SER A 99 -0.14 9.71 12.10
N GLN A 100 -1.24 9.12 11.67
CA GLN A 100 -1.56 7.75 12.07
C GLN A 100 -0.58 6.78 11.41
N ASP A 101 -0.60 5.56 11.91
CA ASP A 101 0.23 4.47 11.44
C ASP A 101 -0.32 3.94 10.12
N VAL A 102 0.58 3.71 9.16
CA VAL A 102 0.29 3.08 7.87
C VAL A 102 1.08 1.80 7.74
N HIS A 103 0.38 0.68 7.56
CA HIS A 103 1.00 -0.61 7.30
C HIS A 103 1.31 -0.71 5.79
N ILE A 104 2.59 -0.88 5.45
CA ILE A 104 3.03 -0.99 4.06
C ILE A 104 3.46 -2.43 3.80
N LYS A 105 2.77 -3.08 2.86
CA LYS A 105 2.97 -4.50 2.54
C LYS A 105 3.17 -4.74 1.06
N ALA A 106 4.29 -5.37 0.74
CA ALA A 106 4.60 -5.82 -0.61
C ALA A 106 4.10 -7.24 -0.82
N VAL A 107 3.52 -7.50 -1.99
CA VAL A 107 3.09 -8.82 -2.44
C VAL A 107 4.01 -9.26 -3.57
N LEU A 108 4.66 -10.41 -3.37
CA LEU A 108 5.48 -11.04 -4.42
C LEU A 108 4.56 -11.58 -5.52
N ARG A 109 4.87 -11.21 -6.76
CA ARG A 109 4.10 -11.67 -7.92
C ARG A 109 4.61 -13.04 -8.40
N GLU A 110 4.20 -14.08 -7.70
CA GLU A 110 4.50 -15.46 -8.09
C GLU A 110 3.48 -15.97 -9.12
N PRO A 111 3.90 -16.81 -10.09
CA PRO A 111 2.97 -17.47 -10.99
C PRO A 111 1.96 -18.32 -10.21
N TYR A 112 0.67 -18.13 -10.46
CA TYR A 112 -0.39 -18.93 -9.87
C TYR A 112 -1.30 -19.49 -10.97
N THR A 113 -1.95 -20.61 -10.66
CA THR A 113 -2.97 -21.22 -11.51
C THR A 113 -4.25 -21.37 -10.69
N VAL A 114 -5.37 -21.00 -11.30
CA VAL A 114 -6.69 -21.28 -10.76
C VAL A 114 -7.22 -22.58 -11.35
N ARG A 115 -8.11 -23.26 -10.62
CA ARG A 115 -8.76 -24.48 -11.12
C ARG A 115 -10.26 -24.42 -10.92
N VAL A 116 -11.00 -25.19 -11.70
CA VAL A 116 -12.44 -25.40 -11.52
C VAL A 116 -12.64 -26.90 -11.31
N GLU A 117 -13.35 -27.27 -10.25
CA GLU A 117 -13.64 -28.67 -9.97
C GLU A 117 -14.92 -29.14 -10.67
N ASP A 118 -14.92 -30.39 -11.12
CA ASP A 118 -16.08 -31.05 -11.70
C ASP A 118 -17.27 -31.05 -10.72
N GLN A 119 -18.37 -30.46 -11.15
CA GLN A 119 -19.61 -30.40 -10.37
C GLN A 119 -20.56 -31.51 -10.78
N LYS A 120 -21.21 -32.14 -9.80
CA LYS A 120 -22.27 -33.12 -10.01
C LYS A 120 -23.59 -32.53 -9.55
N ALA A 121 -24.56 -32.47 -10.46
CA ALA A 121 -25.92 -32.05 -10.17
C ALA A 121 -26.91 -33.01 -10.82
N MET A 122 -28.05 -33.25 -10.14
CA MET A 122 -29.16 -33.97 -10.76
C MET A 122 -29.83 -33.09 -11.80
N ARG A 123 -30.41 -33.71 -12.83
CA ARG A 123 -31.17 -32.98 -13.86
C ARG A 123 -32.29 -32.18 -13.20
N GLY A 124 -32.35 -30.88 -13.50
CA GLY A 124 -33.33 -29.95 -12.94
C GLY A 124 -32.84 -29.18 -11.70
N ASN A 125 -31.71 -29.58 -11.11
CA ASN A 125 -31.09 -28.85 -10.01
C ASN A 125 -30.09 -27.79 -10.51
N VAL A 126 -29.81 -26.82 -9.65
CA VAL A 126 -28.77 -25.81 -9.87
C VAL A 126 -27.39 -26.43 -9.63
N ALA A 127 -26.46 -26.20 -10.56
CA ALA A 127 -25.03 -26.47 -10.38
C ALA A 127 -24.29 -25.15 -10.13
N VAL A 128 -23.40 -25.13 -9.15
CA VAL A 128 -22.58 -23.96 -8.83
C VAL A 128 -21.11 -24.31 -9.05
N PHE A 129 -20.51 -23.71 -10.07
CA PHE A 129 -19.09 -23.82 -10.31
C PHE A 129 -18.33 -22.83 -9.43
N LYS A 130 -17.18 -23.27 -8.90
CA LYS A 130 -16.31 -22.45 -8.07
C LYS A 130 -14.94 -22.36 -8.71
N CYS A 131 -14.43 -21.15 -8.86
CA CYS A 131 -13.05 -20.91 -9.24
C CYS A 131 -12.21 -21.04 -7.96
N ILE A 132 -11.42 -22.08 -7.88
CA ILE A 132 -10.57 -22.37 -6.72
C ILE A 132 -9.27 -21.59 -6.92
N ILE A 133 -9.15 -20.54 -6.12
CA ILE A 133 -8.00 -19.65 -6.06
C ILE A 133 -7.04 -20.14 -4.98
N PRO A 134 -5.72 -20.21 -5.23
CA PRO A 134 -4.76 -20.52 -4.17
C PRO A 134 -4.83 -19.50 -3.03
N SER A 135 -4.84 -19.98 -1.79
CA SER A 135 -4.97 -19.15 -0.59
C SER A 135 -3.88 -18.07 -0.46
N SER A 136 -2.69 -18.29 -1.04
CA SER A 136 -1.60 -17.32 -1.04
C SER A 136 -1.90 -16.03 -1.80
N VAL A 137 -2.84 -16.06 -2.76
CA VAL A 137 -3.18 -14.92 -3.62
C VAL A 137 -4.65 -14.50 -3.53
N GLU A 138 -5.48 -15.25 -2.79
CA GLU A 138 -6.93 -15.04 -2.66
C GLU A 138 -7.30 -13.62 -2.25
N ALA A 139 -6.51 -12.99 -1.38
CA ALA A 139 -6.76 -11.62 -0.92
C ALA A 139 -6.55 -10.55 -2.01
N TYR A 140 -5.85 -10.87 -3.10
CA TYR A 140 -5.40 -9.90 -4.11
C TYR A 140 -6.01 -10.12 -5.49
N ILE A 141 -6.78 -11.19 -5.69
CA ILE A 141 -7.37 -11.54 -6.99
C ILE A 141 -8.86 -11.80 -6.88
N THR A 142 -9.59 -11.55 -7.96
CA THR A 142 -11.03 -11.78 -8.04
C THR A 142 -11.41 -12.45 -9.35
N VAL A 143 -12.52 -13.18 -9.35
CA VAL A 143 -13.06 -13.80 -10.56
C VAL A 143 -13.66 -12.71 -11.43
N VAL A 144 -13.20 -12.61 -12.68
CA VAL A 144 -13.62 -11.55 -13.62
C VAL A 144 -14.70 -12.05 -14.58
N SER A 145 -14.53 -13.26 -15.12
CA SER A 145 -15.44 -13.87 -16.08
C SER A 145 -15.42 -15.39 -15.96
N TRP A 146 -16.47 -16.03 -16.48
CA TRP A 146 -16.53 -17.46 -16.70
C TRP A 146 -16.59 -17.72 -18.20
N GLU A 147 -15.82 -18.70 -18.68
CA GLU A 147 -15.76 -19.05 -20.09
C GLU A 147 -15.87 -20.57 -20.26
N LYS A 148 -16.53 -20.99 -21.34
CA LYS A 148 -16.59 -22.37 -21.78
C LYS A 148 -16.16 -22.42 -23.24
N ASP A 149 -15.15 -23.24 -23.55
CA ASP A 149 -14.66 -23.42 -24.92
C ASP A 149 -14.39 -22.08 -25.64
N THR A 150 -13.75 -21.13 -24.94
CA THR A 150 -13.47 -19.74 -25.38
C THR A 150 -14.68 -18.80 -25.53
N VAL A 151 -15.87 -19.23 -25.10
CA VAL A 151 -17.09 -18.44 -25.12
C VAL A 151 -17.43 -17.98 -23.71
N SER A 152 -17.57 -16.67 -23.51
CA SER A 152 -17.99 -16.10 -22.23
C SER A 152 -19.40 -16.56 -21.86
N LEU A 153 -19.54 -17.05 -20.63
CA LEU A 153 -20.82 -17.38 -20.03
C LEU A 153 -21.43 -16.09 -19.45
N VAL A 154 -22.62 -15.75 -19.93
CA VAL A 154 -23.41 -14.64 -19.37
C VAL A 154 -24.44 -15.27 -18.44
N SER A 155 -24.43 -14.87 -17.16
CA SER A 155 -25.45 -15.27 -16.19
C SER A 155 -26.68 -14.37 -16.27
#